data_AF-A0A061RR43-F1
#
_entry.id   AF-A0A061RR43-F1
#
_cell.length_a   1.000
_cell.length_b   1.000
_cell.length_c   1.000
_cell.angle_alpha   90.00
_cell.angle_beta   90.00
_cell.angle_gamma   90.00
#
_symmetry.space_group_name_H-M   'P 1'
#
loop_
_entity.id
_entity.type
_entity.pdbx_description
1 polymer ?
#
loop_
_entity_poly.entity_id
_entity_poly.type
_entity_poly.pdbx_seq_one_letter_code
_entity_poly.pdbx_strand_id
1 'polypeptide(L)'
;EPIGPIAGIIPVTNPTSTVIFKALIALKTRNCILFSPHPAAARVCAYTAELLRRAAVKAGAPENCIQCVSSDRETAFSVLTHKSIHFTLATGGPGIVGAVYRSGS
;
A
#
# COMPACT_ATOMS: atom_id res chain seq x y z
N GLU A 1 -1.88 -2.25 -19.88
CA GLU A 1 -2.70 -3.19 -19.08
C GLU A 1 -2.44 -2.95 -17.60
N PRO A 2 -3.31 -3.39 -16.66
CA PRO A 2 -2.97 -3.33 -15.22
C PRO A 2 -1.76 -4.22 -14.92
N ILE A 3 -0.90 -3.76 -14.02
CA ILE A 3 0.35 -4.47 -13.64
C ILE A 3 0.04 -5.62 -12.68
N GLY A 4 -1.03 -5.49 -11.88
CA GLY A 4 -1.43 -6.46 -10.87
C GLY A 4 -1.45 -5.85 -9.47
N PRO A 5 -1.35 -6.66 -8.41
CA PRO A 5 -1.34 -6.18 -7.03
C PRO A 5 -0.11 -5.32 -6.73
N ILE A 6 -0.35 -4.12 -6.19
CA ILE A 6 0.68 -3.14 -5.85
C ILE A 6 0.91 -3.14 -4.33
N ALA A 7 2.18 -3.16 -3.89
CA ALA A 7 2.54 -2.86 -2.51
C ALA A 7 2.80 -1.35 -2.34
N GLY A 8 2.13 -0.71 -1.39
CA GLY A 8 2.31 0.70 -1.06
C GLY A 8 3.02 0.89 0.28
N ILE A 9 4.30 1.26 0.27
CA ILE A 9 5.04 1.57 1.51
C ILE A 9 4.76 3.01 1.93
N ILE A 10 4.33 3.22 3.18
CA ILE A 10 3.86 4.52 3.66
C ILE A 10 4.78 5.08 4.77
N PRO A 11 5.31 6.31 4.62
CA PRO A 11 6.18 6.92 5.62
C PRO A 11 5.36 7.53 6.78
N VAL A 12 6.03 7.75 7.91
CA VAL A 12 5.43 8.46 9.06
C VAL A 12 5.13 9.93 8.79
N THR A 13 5.86 10.56 7.87
CA THR A 13 5.79 12.01 7.60
C THR A 13 4.54 12.42 6.82
N ASN A 14 4.07 11.57 5.91
CA ASN A 14 2.94 11.86 5.02
C ASN A 14 1.95 10.69 4.98
N PRO A 15 1.40 10.25 6.13
CA PRO A 15 0.75 8.95 6.21
C PRO A 15 -0.57 8.90 5.44
N THR A 16 -1.44 9.89 5.63
CA THR A 16 -2.77 9.94 5.00
C THR A 16 -2.71 10.35 3.54
N SER A 17 -1.97 11.42 3.24
CA SER A 17 -1.82 11.95 1.88
C SER A 17 -1.18 10.94 0.94
N THR A 18 -0.17 10.18 1.38
CA THR A 18 0.45 9.14 0.57
C THR A 18 -0.51 7.97 0.31
N VAL A 19 -1.30 7.55 1.32
CA VAL A 19 -2.35 6.52 1.15
C VAL A 19 -3.37 6.98 0.11
N ILE A 20 -3.88 8.21 0.22
CA ILE A 20 -4.85 8.78 -0.73
C ILE A 20 -4.27 8.81 -2.14
N PHE A 21 -3.09 9.40 -2.31
CA PHE A 21 -2.42 9.50 -3.61
C PHE A 21 -2.25 8.13 -4.27
N LYS A 22 -1.66 7.17 -3.55
CA LYS A 22 -1.36 5.83 -4.09
C LYS A 22 -2.63 5.03 -4.40
N ALA A 23 -3.67 5.14 -3.56
CA ALA A 23 -4.95 4.48 -3.80
C ALA A 23 -5.61 5.00 -5.07
N LEU A 24 -5.65 6.32 -5.26
CA LEU A 24 -6.28 6.94 -6.43
C LEU A 24 -5.60 6.50 -7.74
N ILE A 25 -4.27 6.54 -7.80
CA ILE A 25 -3.55 6.13 -9.02
C ILE A 25 -3.65 4.62 -9.27
N ALA A 26 -3.64 3.78 -8.22
CA ALA A 26 -3.79 2.34 -8.36
C ALA A 26 -5.18 1.98 -8.90
N LEU A 27 -6.25 2.51 -8.29
CA LEU A 27 -7.61 2.24 -8.73
C LEU A 27 -7.87 2.81 -10.13
N LYS A 28 -7.40 4.02 -10.43
CA LYS A 28 -7.57 4.63 -11.76
C LYS A 28 -6.95 3.80 -12.88
N THR A 29 -5.91 3.03 -12.56
CA THR A 29 -5.21 2.14 -13.49
C THR A 29 -5.69 0.68 -13.41
N ARG A 30 -6.78 0.41 -12.68
CA ARG A 30 -7.40 -0.91 -12.48
C ARG A 30 -6.49 -1.90 -11.73
N ASN A 31 -5.67 -1.40 -10.81
CA ASN A 31 -4.85 -2.21 -9.91
C ASN A 31 -5.43 -2.22 -8.50
N CYS A 32 -5.28 -3.35 -7.80
CA CYS A 32 -5.49 -3.41 -6.35
C CYS A 32 -4.22 -2.95 -5.63
N ILE A 33 -4.37 -2.42 -4.41
CA ILE A 33 -3.24 -1.95 -3.60
C ILE A 33 -3.30 -2.45 -2.16
N LEU A 34 -2.15 -2.91 -1.67
CA LEU A 34 -1.91 -3.34 -0.29
C LEU A 34 -0.93 -2.39 0.39
N PHE A 35 -1.37 -1.68 1.41
CA PHE A 35 -0.54 -0.72 2.14
C PHE A 35 0.20 -1.36 3.30
N SER A 36 1.52 -1.12 3.36
CA SER A 36 2.39 -1.43 4.49
C SER A 36 2.85 -0.13 5.17
N PRO A 37 2.22 0.26 6.29
CA PRO A 37 2.50 1.53 6.93
C PRO A 37 3.65 1.45 7.93
N HIS A 38 4.34 2.57 8.11
CA HIS A 38 5.25 2.75 9.23
C HIS A 38 4.52 2.54 10.57
N PRO A 39 5.09 1.81 11.57
CA PRO A 39 4.42 1.48 12.83
C PRO A 39 3.80 2.67 13.56
N ALA A 40 4.56 3.77 13.63
CA ALA A 40 4.11 5.01 14.30
C ALA A 40 2.87 5.67 13.64
N ALA A 41 2.55 5.33 12.38
CA ALA A 41 1.41 5.89 11.64
C ALA A 41 0.35 4.83 11.27
N ALA A 42 0.49 3.59 11.75
CA ALA A 42 -0.33 2.46 11.31
C ALA A 42 -1.84 2.72 11.42
N ARG A 43 -2.29 3.26 12.56
CA ARG A 43 -3.71 3.51 12.82
C ARG A 43 -4.33 4.49 11.83
N VAL A 44 -3.64 5.61 11.54
CA VAL A 44 -4.18 6.63 10.63
C VAL A 44 -4.13 6.16 9.17
N CYS A 45 -3.10 5.39 8.80
CA CYS A 45 -3.03 4.75 7.48
C CYS A 45 -4.15 3.74 7.27
N ALA A 46 -4.38 2.84 8.23
CA ALA A 46 -5.44 1.83 8.17
C ALA A 46 -6.83 2.48 8.08
N TYR A 47 -7.09 3.50 8.90
CA TYR A 47 -8.35 4.25 8.84
C TYR A 47 -8.54 4.93 7.48
N THR A 48 -7.49 5.57 6.93
CA THR A 48 -7.56 6.23 5.62
C THR A 48 -7.79 5.23 4.49
N ALA A 49 -7.11 4.09 4.52
CA ALA A 49 -7.29 3.02 3.55
C ALA A 49 -8.73 2.46 3.59
N GLU A 50 -9.28 2.24 4.79
CA GLU A 50 -10.66 1.78 4.98
C GLU A 50 -11.68 2.81 4.48
N LEU A 51 -11.47 4.09 4.76
CA LEU A 51 -12.33 5.17 4.27
C LEU A 51 -12.40 5.17 2.74
N LEU A 52 -11.24 5.07 2.08
CA LEU A 52 -11.15 5.02 0.62
C LEU A 52 -11.76 3.74 0.04
N ARG A 53 -11.51 2.58 0.68
CA ARG A 53 -12.09 1.29 0.29
C ARG A 53 -13.61 1.35 0.33
N ARG A 54 -14.20 1.87 1.41
CA ARG A 54 -15.66 2.06 1.52
C ARG A 54 -16.21 2.96 0.43
N ALA A 55 -15.53 4.06 0.11
CA ALA A 55 -15.94 4.96 -0.96
C ALA A 55 -15.86 4.28 -2.34
N ALA A 56 -14.79 3.54 -2.61
CA ALA A 56 -14.61 2.80 -3.86
C ALA A 56 -15.65 1.69 -4.03
N VAL A 57 -15.92 0.91 -2.98
CA VAL A 57 -16.93 -0.15 -2.99
C VAL A 57 -18.33 0.41 -3.19
N LYS A 58 -18.66 1.53 -2.53
CA LYS A 58 -19.94 2.25 -2.77
C LYS A 58 -20.09 2.68 -4.23
N ALA A 59 -18.99 2.95 -4.92
CA ALA A 59 -18.95 3.28 -6.34
C ALA A 59 -18.88 2.05 -7.28
N GLY A 60 -18.95 0.82 -6.74
CA GLY A 60 -18.95 -0.42 -7.52
C GLY A 60 -17.60 -1.11 -7.67
N ALA A 61 -16.55 -0.66 -6.96
CA ALA A 61 -15.27 -1.36 -6.95
C ALA A 61 -15.35 -2.67 -6.13
N PRO A 62 -14.47 -3.66 -6.41
CA PRO A 62 -14.39 -4.88 -5.60
C PRO A 62 -14.06 -4.61 -4.14
N GLU A 63 -14.57 -5.44 -3.23
CA GLU A 63 -14.45 -5.25 -1.77
C GLU A 63 -12.99 -5.13 -1.28
N ASN A 64 -12.08 -5.86 -1.93
CA ASN A 64 -10.67 -5.99 -1.54
C ASN A 64 -9.72 -5.14 -2.40
N CYS A 65 -10.22 -4.11 -3.09
CA CYS A 65 -9.42 -3.28 -4.00
C CYS A 65 -8.37 -2.41 -3.28
N ILE A 66 -8.60 -2.06 -2.02
CA ILE A 66 -7.67 -1.33 -1.15
C ILE A 66 -7.59 -2.09 0.17
N GLN A 67 -6.39 -2.42 0.62
CA GLN A 67 -6.14 -3.12 1.87
C GLN A 67 -4.95 -2.47 2.62
N CYS A 68 -4.89 -2.62 3.94
CA CYS A 68 -3.78 -2.15 4.76
C CYS A 68 -3.43 -3.22 5.79
N VAL A 69 -2.17 -3.65 5.82
CA VAL A 69 -1.69 -4.70 6.72
C VAL A 69 -1.34 -4.16 8.10
N SER A 70 -1.18 -5.07 9.07
CA SER A 70 -0.53 -4.74 10.34
C SER A 70 0.90 -4.24 10.11
N SER A 71 1.34 -3.32 10.96
CA SER A 71 2.61 -2.63 10.81
C SER A 71 3.76 -3.32 11.55
N ASP A 72 3.70 -4.64 11.74
CA ASP A 72 4.81 -5.39 12.32
C ASP A 72 5.88 -5.71 11.26
N ARG A 73 7.10 -5.99 11.73
CA ARG A 73 8.27 -6.14 10.85
C ARG A 73 8.16 -7.36 9.94
N GLU A 74 7.60 -8.45 10.44
CA GLU A 74 7.42 -9.70 9.70
C GLU A 74 6.44 -9.49 8.54
N THR A 75 5.29 -8.88 8.83
CA THR A 75 4.29 -8.54 7.82
C THR A 75 4.84 -7.59 6.76
N ALA A 76 5.59 -6.55 7.16
CA ALA A 76 6.21 -5.63 6.21
C ALA A 76 7.22 -6.34 5.28
N PHE A 77 8.00 -7.29 5.80
CA PHE A 77 8.92 -8.09 5.00
C PHE A 77 8.19 -9.05 4.06
N SER A 78 7.14 -9.71 4.53
CA SER A 78 6.28 -10.56 3.72
C SER A 78 5.65 -9.77 2.57
N VAL A 79 5.13 -8.56 2.80
CA VAL A 79 4.59 -7.71 1.72
C VAL A 79 5.62 -7.42 0.63
N LEU A 80 6.87 -7.15 1.00
CA LEU A 80 7.92 -6.84 0.03
C LEU A 80 8.37 -8.06 -0.78
N THR A 81 8.32 -9.25 -0.20
CA THR A 81 8.88 -10.49 -0.80
C THR A 81 7.81 -11.44 -1.35
N HIS A 82 6.53 -11.12 -1.16
CA HIS A 82 5.44 -12.00 -1.57
C HIS A 82 5.35 -12.09 -3.10
N LYS A 83 5.35 -13.31 -3.65
CA LYS A 83 5.37 -13.58 -5.10
C LYS A 83 4.18 -13.00 -5.88
N SER A 84 3.05 -12.73 -5.21
CA SER A 84 1.86 -12.14 -5.83
C SER A 84 1.88 -10.60 -5.87
N ILE A 85 2.86 -9.95 -5.26
CA ILE A 85 3.08 -8.50 -5.44
C ILE A 85 3.91 -8.32 -6.71
N HIS A 86 3.34 -7.60 -7.67
CA HIS A 86 3.97 -7.40 -8.98
C HIS A 86 4.69 -6.06 -9.09
N PHE A 87 4.42 -5.14 -8.17
CA PHE A 87 5.02 -3.82 -8.19
C PHE A 87 5.00 -3.16 -6.80
N THR A 88 6.10 -2.53 -6.41
CA THR A 88 6.20 -1.80 -5.15
C THR A 88 6.35 -0.29 -5.34
N LEU A 89 5.40 0.48 -4.81
CA LEU A 89 5.49 1.93 -4.64
C LEU A 89 6.11 2.26 -3.28
N ALA A 90 7.42 2.49 -3.24
CA ALA A 90 8.14 2.84 -2.02
C ALA A 90 8.18 4.36 -1.75
N THR A 91 7.80 4.78 -0.55
CA THR A 91 8.01 6.17 -0.08
C THR A 91 8.52 6.12 1.35
N GLY A 92 9.75 6.60 1.57
CA GLY A 92 10.41 6.55 2.87
C GLY A 92 11.90 6.85 2.77
N GLY A 93 12.63 6.64 3.86
CA GLY A 93 14.07 6.88 3.90
C GLY A 93 14.89 5.88 3.05
N PRO A 94 16.19 6.14 2.83
CA PRO A 94 17.05 5.30 1.99
C PRO A 94 17.07 3.83 2.37
N GLY A 95 16.93 3.51 3.67
CA GLY A 95 16.92 2.13 4.16
C GLY A 95 15.77 1.28 3.59
N ILE A 96 14.54 1.80 3.63
CA ILE A 96 13.37 1.05 3.13
C ILE A 96 13.34 1.02 1.60
N VAL A 97 13.76 2.11 0.95
CA VAL A 97 13.90 2.15 -0.51
C VAL A 97 14.93 1.14 -0.98
N GLY A 98 16.09 1.07 -0.33
CA GLY A 98 17.10 0.05 -0.64
C GLY A 98 16.63 -1.38 -0.36
N ALA A 99 15.79 -1.59 0.66
CA ALA A 99 15.20 -2.91 0.91
C ALA A 99 14.25 -3.34 -0.22
N VAL A 100 13.42 -2.42 -0.73
CA VAL A 100 12.52 -2.66 -1.86
C VAL A 100 13.31 -3.02 -3.13
N TYR A 101 14.37 -2.27 -3.46
CA TYR A 101 15.19 -2.61 -4.63
C TYR A 101 15.87 -3.98 -4.52
N ARG A 102 16.11 -4.48 -3.31
CA ARG A 102 16.68 -5.81 -3.06
C ARG A 102 15.63 -6.92 -3.01
N SER A 103 14.35 -6.62 -2.84
CA SER A 103 13.30 -7.65 -2.75
C SER A 103 12.92 -8.26 -4.10
N GLY A 104 13.35 -7.66 -5.21
CA GLY A 104 13.10 -8.19 -6.57
C GLY A 104 11.64 -8.04 -7.03
N SER A 105 10.91 -7.13 -6.39
CA SER A 105 9.49 -6.79 -6.61
C SER A 105 9.29 -5.37 -7.13
#